data_AF-A0A1Q3EJT9-F1
#
_entry.id   AF-A0A1Q3EJT9-F1
#
_cell.length_a   1.000
_cell.length_b   1.000
_cell.length_c   1.000
_cell.angle_alpha   90.00
_cell.angle_beta   90.00
_cell.angle_gamma   90.00
#
_symmetry.space_group_name_H-M   'P 1'
#
loop_
_entity.id
_entity.type
_entity.pdbx_description
1 polymer ?
#
loop_
_entity_poly.entity_id
_entity_poly.type
_entity_poly.pdbx_seq_one_letter_code
_entity_poly.pdbx_strand_id
1 'polypeptide(L)'
;MLFAPQNPKYVITAAVWVYFHKNNRHILLLGSMRGDIILWNWDEDSQSFNLLYRVPPMNDIQDEVLSMDVHEQEIASGRIGRVVVATANRYINVWTLSSSGEFSKVFSTVLDDNFKPKTVRMCKKTRDIFVFPLYGGEILLEEIEEMTIEAGEKAIETAQEVKKIEEKERMATKKVHEIANALEEDNQQLLNDHGLLKEDHEHSQTKCSDLDTKRLELDIQNATLSRELEQAKRKLQNEIDGLTTRYNTLDNSLKQTVGEKVTLSRDLEQQKRELSDEVTSLTTKYSALDKKLQQVEREKAALSREGEQQRQELQDNIDGFKVH
;
A
#
# COMPACT_ATOMS: atom_id res chain seq x y z
N MET A 1 1.44 27.47 -24.56
CA MET A 1 1.17 26.01 -24.51
C MET A 1 0.34 25.79 -23.25
N LEU A 2 -0.96 25.52 -23.36
CA LEU A 2 -1.84 25.31 -22.20
C LEU A 2 -1.62 23.88 -21.71
N PHE A 3 -0.83 23.73 -20.65
CA PHE A 3 -0.77 22.49 -19.89
C PHE A 3 -2.04 22.43 -19.01
N ALA A 4 -2.96 21.54 -19.35
CA ALA A 4 -4.20 21.31 -18.59
C ALA A 4 -4.08 19.97 -17.85
N PRO A 5 -3.49 19.95 -16.65
CA PRO A 5 -3.34 18.71 -15.89
C PRO A 5 -4.71 18.13 -15.51
N GLN A 6 -4.83 16.80 -15.55
CA GLN A 6 -6.07 16.11 -15.16
C GLN A 6 -6.48 16.39 -13.71
N ASN A 7 -5.52 16.77 -12.85
CA ASN A 7 -5.79 17.14 -11.47
C ASN A 7 -4.88 18.30 -11.01
N PRO A 8 -5.34 19.56 -11.11
CA PRO A 8 -4.52 20.74 -10.79
C PRO A 8 -4.13 20.84 -9.32
N LYS A 9 -4.80 20.09 -8.42
CA LYS A 9 -4.47 20.01 -6.99
C LYS A 9 -3.06 19.46 -6.72
N TYR A 10 -2.56 18.60 -7.61
CA TYR A 10 -1.27 17.93 -7.44
C TYR A 10 -0.16 18.55 -8.29
N VAL A 11 -0.45 19.62 -9.04
CA VAL A 11 0.55 20.35 -9.80
C VAL A 11 1.10 21.46 -8.94
N ILE A 12 2.40 21.36 -8.63
CA ILE A 12 3.13 22.34 -7.85
C ILE A 12 3.77 23.35 -8.81
N THR A 13 3.54 24.62 -8.53
CA THR A 13 3.91 25.76 -9.40
C THR A 13 4.94 26.68 -8.73
N ALA A 14 4.99 26.69 -7.40
CA ALA A 14 5.98 27.43 -6.62
C ALA A 14 6.47 26.60 -5.42
N ALA A 15 7.71 26.81 -5.00
CA ALA A 15 8.29 26.17 -3.82
C ALA A 15 9.28 27.11 -3.12
N VAL A 16 9.25 27.15 -1.78
CA VAL A 16 10.22 27.85 -0.95
C VAL A 16 10.52 27.04 0.31
N TRP A 17 11.74 27.17 0.82
CA TRP A 17 12.24 26.43 1.97
C TRP A 17 12.54 27.39 3.13
N VAL A 18 12.19 26.99 4.34
CA VAL A 18 12.47 27.72 5.59
C VAL A 18 13.03 26.77 6.65
N TYR A 19 13.97 27.25 7.45
CA TYR A 19 14.57 26.56 8.58
C TYR A 19 14.40 27.37 9.87
N PHE A 20 13.95 26.73 10.95
CA PHE A 20 13.80 27.34 12.27
C PHE A 20 14.83 26.78 13.24
N HIS A 21 15.67 27.67 13.79
CA HIS A 21 16.68 27.30 14.79
C HIS A 21 16.07 26.82 16.12
N LYS A 22 14.90 27.33 16.50
CA LYS A 22 14.27 27.04 17.81
C LYS A 22 14.07 25.55 18.07
N ASN A 23 13.74 24.79 17.02
CA ASN A 23 13.36 23.39 17.10
C ASN A 23 14.01 22.54 15.99
N ASN A 24 15.12 23.00 15.41
CA ASN A 24 15.83 22.34 14.31
C ASN A 24 14.87 21.87 13.19
N ARG A 25 13.99 22.75 12.74
CA ARG A 25 12.85 22.36 11.90
C ARG A 25 12.96 22.92 10.49
N HIS A 26 12.93 22.04 9.50
CA HIS A 26 12.85 22.43 8.10
C HIS A 26 11.41 22.32 7.60
N ILE A 27 10.91 23.40 7.00
CA ILE A 27 9.58 23.48 6.41
C ILE A 27 9.71 23.82 4.92
N LEU A 28 9.19 22.93 4.08
CA LEU A 28 9.02 23.15 2.65
C LEU A 28 7.60 23.63 2.39
N LEU A 29 7.47 24.82 1.81
CA LEU A 29 6.19 25.37 1.38
C LEU A 29 6.04 25.21 -0.12
N LEU A 30 4.88 24.71 -0.54
CA LEU A 30 4.55 24.43 -1.94
C LEU A 30 3.27 25.16 -2.31
N GLY A 31 3.29 25.92 -3.41
CA GLY A 31 2.12 26.51 -4.03
C GLY A 31 1.60 25.61 -5.16
N SER A 32 0.29 25.38 -5.22
CA SER A 32 -0.33 24.57 -6.27
C SER A 32 -0.98 25.40 -7.38
N MET A 33 -1.19 24.76 -8.53
CA MET A 33 -1.95 25.32 -9.64
C MET A 33 -3.42 25.61 -9.27
N ARG A 34 -3.95 24.96 -8.23
CA ARG A 34 -5.30 25.22 -7.72
C ARG A 34 -5.36 26.41 -6.76
N GLY A 35 -4.22 26.90 -6.27
CA GLY A 35 -4.14 27.95 -5.26
C GLY A 35 -3.93 27.46 -3.83
N ASP A 36 -3.68 26.16 -3.62
CA ASP A 36 -3.36 25.65 -2.30
C ASP A 36 -1.94 26.05 -1.89
N ILE A 37 -1.74 26.35 -0.61
CA ILE A 37 -0.41 26.42 0.01
C ILE A 37 -0.25 25.19 0.91
N ILE A 38 0.75 24.37 0.64
CA ILE A 38 0.99 23.09 1.31
C ILE A 38 2.30 23.20 2.09
N LEU A 39 2.26 22.87 3.38
CA LEU A 39 3.41 22.92 4.27
C LEU A 39 3.83 21.50 4.63
N TRP A 40 5.06 21.15 4.28
CA TRP A 40 5.68 19.87 4.62
C TRP A 40 6.83 20.07 5.59
N ASN A 41 6.85 19.27 6.64
CA ASN A 41 7.94 19.19 7.60
C ASN A 41 8.92 18.11 7.16
N TRP A 42 10.20 18.43 7.10
CA TRP A 42 11.22 17.41 7.06
C TRP A 42 11.35 16.78 8.45
N ASP A 43 11.20 15.47 8.50
CA ASP A 43 11.47 14.66 9.67
C ASP A 43 12.83 14.00 9.51
N GLU A 44 13.78 14.39 10.36
CA GLU A 44 15.15 13.88 10.33
C GLU A 44 15.22 12.40 10.69
N ASP A 45 14.34 11.90 11.57
CA ASP A 45 14.37 10.52 12.03
C ASP A 45 13.90 9.57 10.93
N SER A 46 12.81 9.93 10.24
CA SER A 46 12.26 9.12 9.14
C SER A 46 12.85 9.46 7.77
N GLN A 47 13.69 10.49 7.66
CA GLN A 47 14.24 11.01 6.41
C GLN A 47 13.14 11.26 5.36
N SER A 48 12.02 11.83 5.81
CA SER A 48 10.82 11.97 4.98
C SER A 48 10.09 13.30 5.22
N PHE A 49 9.28 13.70 4.24
CA PHE A 49 8.41 14.86 4.37
C PHE A 49 7.03 14.46 4.90
N ASN A 50 6.65 15.03 6.04
CA ASN A 50 5.34 14.87 6.64
C ASN A 50 4.47 16.10 6.38
N LEU A 51 3.23 15.88 5.96
CA LEU A 51 2.27 16.97 5.79
C LEU A 51 1.95 17.60 7.15
N LEU A 52 2.24 18.89 7.30
CA LEU A 52 1.80 19.66 8.47
C LEU A 52 0.40 20.20 8.24
N TYR A 53 0.25 20.94 7.16
CA TYR A 53 -0.95 21.71 6.93
C TYR A 53 -1.14 22.00 5.45
N ARG A 54 -2.41 22.19 5.05
CA ARG A 54 -2.77 22.67 3.73
C ARG A 54 -3.75 23.82 3.89
N VAL A 55 -3.38 24.98 3.38
CA VAL A 55 -4.25 26.14 3.24
C VAL A 55 -4.99 26.02 1.90
N PRO A 56 -6.34 26.00 1.91
CA PRO A 56 -7.10 26.01 0.66
C PRO A 56 -6.97 27.36 -0.08
N PRO A 57 -7.37 27.43 -1.36
CA PRO A 57 -7.35 28.67 -2.12
C PRO A 57 -8.11 29.80 -1.42
N MET A 58 -7.60 31.01 -1.54
CA MET A 58 -8.18 32.16 -0.86
C MET A 58 -9.52 32.55 -1.49
N ASN A 59 -10.52 32.84 -0.66
CA ASN A 59 -11.87 33.25 -1.07
C ASN A 59 -12.62 32.21 -1.93
N ASP A 60 -12.25 30.93 -1.85
CA ASP A 60 -12.77 29.84 -2.67
C ASP A 60 -12.59 30.02 -4.19
N ILE A 61 -11.81 31.01 -4.61
CA ILE A 61 -11.45 31.23 -6.01
C ILE A 61 -10.19 30.42 -6.28
N GLN A 62 -10.31 29.39 -7.12
CA GLN A 62 -9.20 28.53 -7.49
C GLN A 62 -8.29 29.27 -8.47
N ASP A 63 -7.23 29.87 -7.94
CA ASP A 63 -6.24 30.59 -8.72
C ASP A 63 -4.82 30.13 -8.41
N GLU A 64 -4.09 29.82 -9.47
CA GLU A 64 -2.72 29.32 -9.41
C GLU A 64 -1.81 30.19 -8.56
N VAL A 65 -1.04 29.56 -7.67
CA VAL A 65 0.09 30.22 -7.02
C VAL A 65 1.20 30.38 -8.04
N LEU A 66 1.51 31.62 -8.43
CA LEU A 66 2.51 31.90 -9.46
C LEU A 66 3.93 32.00 -8.89
N SER A 67 4.07 32.57 -7.70
CA SER A 67 5.38 32.80 -7.09
C SER A 67 5.25 32.88 -5.58
N MET A 68 6.31 32.42 -4.91
CA MET A 68 6.47 32.55 -3.46
C MET A 68 7.88 33.04 -3.15
N ASP A 69 8.02 33.82 -2.09
CA ASP A 69 9.30 34.19 -1.52
C ASP A 69 9.21 34.31 0.01
N VAL A 70 10.35 34.25 0.69
CA VAL A 70 10.42 34.35 2.15
C VAL A 70 11.30 35.52 2.55
N HIS A 71 11.04 36.16 3.70
CA HIS A 71 11.91 37.23 4.19
C HIS A 71 13.28 36.66 4.58
N GLU A 72 13.32 35.66 5.45
CA GLU A 72 14.54 34.98 5.90
C GLU A 72 14.35 33.47 5.66
N GLN A 73 15.38 32.80 5.12
CA GLN A 73 15.37 31.35 4.97
C GLN A 73 15.71 30.65 6.29
N GLU A 74 16.56 31.26 7.11
CA GLU A 74 16.94 30.78 8.44
C GLU A 74 16.38 31.72 9.49
N ILE A 75 15.51 31.20 10.35
CA ILE A 75 14.75 31.99 11.32
C ILE A 75 15.30 31.72 12.71
N ALA A 76 15.88 32.75 13.31
CA ALA A 76 16.42 32.72 14.66
C ALA A 76 15.34 32.41 15.70
N SER A 77 15.76 31.81 16.83
CA SER A 77 14.87 31.48 17.94
C SER A 77 14.07 32.69 18.44
N GLY A 78 12.75 32.53 18.57
CA GLY A 78 11.84 33.59 19.01
C GLY A 78 11.34 34.52 17.89
N ARG A 79 11.78 34.34 16.64
CA ARG A 79 11.26 35.06 15.48
C ARG A 79 10.20 34.25 14.73
N ILE A 80 9.43 34.97 13.92
CA ILE A 80 8.39 34.44 13.05
C ILE A 80 8.82 34.70 11.60
N GLY A 81 8.70 33.69 10.75
CA GLY A 81 8.97 33.81 9.32
C GLY A 81 7.90 34.59 8.60
N ARG A 82 8.27 35.28 7.52
CA ARG A 82 7.31 35.92 6.61
C ARG A 82 7.42 35.31 5.23
N VAL A 83 6.27 34.96 4.66
CA VAL A 83 6.13 34.36 3.34
C VAL A 83 5.23 35.25 2.51
N VAL A 84 5.69 35.65 1.33
CA VAL A 84 4.88 36.36 0.35
C VAL A 84 4.48 35.42 -0.77
N VAL A 85 3.23 35.52 -1.20
CA VAL A 85 2.62 34.67 -2.22
C VAL A 85 1.89 35.54 -3.23
N ALA A 86 2.18 35.33 -4.51
CA ALA A 86 1.47 35.95 -5.62
C ALA A 86 0.64 34.90 -6.37
N THR A 87 -0.61 35.24 -6.69
CA THR A 87 -1.56 34.36 -7.37
C THR A 87 -2.01 34.93 -8.72
N ALA A 88 -2.55 34.07 -9.59
CA ALA A 88 -2.98 34.44 -10.94
C ALA A 88 -4.13 35.47 -10.98
N ASN A 89 -4.95 35.51 -9.93
CA ASN A 89 -5.98 36.54 -9.73
C ASN A 89 -5.46 37.85 -9.14
N ARG A 90 -4.14 38.11 -9.24
CA ARG A 90 -3.50 39.38 -8.87
C ARG A 90 -3.48 39.68 -7.38
N TYR A 91 -3.76 38.70 -6.53
CA TYR A 91 -3.57 38.88 -5.09
C TYR A 91 -2.10 38.72 -4.70
N ILE A 92 -1.65 39.63 -3.85
CA ILE A 92 -0.37 39.54 -3.13
C ILE A 92 -0.71 39.35 -1.66
N ASN A 93 -0.22 38.26 -1.10
CA ASN A 93 -0.54 37.85 0.27
C ASN A 93 0.72 37.70 1.08
N VAL A 94 0.72 38.23 2.30
CA VAL A 94 1.78 38.03 3.27
C VAL A 94 1.26 37.17 4.40
N TRP A 95 2.03 36.14 4.69
CA TRP A 95 1.75 35.17 5.73
C TRP A 95 2.87 35.16 6.75
N THR A 96 2.52 34.86 7.98
CA THR A 96 3.44 34.53 9.06
C THR A 96 3.53 33.03 9.24
N LEU A 97 4.75 32.52 9.42
CA LEU A 97 5.04 31.13 9.74
C LEU A 97 5.79 31.06 11.07
N SER A 98 5.22 30.42 12.08
CA SER A 98 5.88 30.22 13.37
C SER A 98 6.68 28.92 13.40
N SER A 99 7.56 28.76 14.40
CA SER A 99 8.32 27.52 14.60
C SER A 99 7.42 26.31 14.90
N SER A 100 6.22 26.52 15.47
CA SER A 100 5.26 25.44 15.71
C SER A 100 4.58 24.98 14.42
N GLY A 101 4.76 25.71 13.31
CA GLY A 101 4.10 25.44 12.03
C GLY A 101 2.76 26.15 11.88
N GLU A 102 2.43 27.06 12.80
CA GLU A 102 1.27 27.94 12.64
C GLU A 102 1.51 28.86 11.45
N PHE A 103 0.56 28.86 10.51
CA PHE A 103 0.65 29.61 9.27
C PHE A 103 -0.60 30.47 9.10
N SER A 104 -0.44 31.78 9.29
CA SER A 104 -1.54 32.73 9.38
C SER A 104 -1.32 33.91 8.45
N LYS A 105 -2.42 34.44 7.90
CA LYS A 105 -2.38 35.56 6.96
C LYS A 105 -2.29 36.86 7.75
N VAL A 106 -1.38 37.75 7.33
CA VAL A 106 -1.21 39.07 7.95
C VAL A 106 -1.74 40.17 7.04
N PHE A 107 -1.50 40.04 5.74
CA PHE A 107 -1.83 41.07 4.76
C PHE A 107 -2.26 40.45 3.43
N SER A 108 -3.16 41.14 2.75
CA SER A 108 -3.66 40.77 1.42
C SER A 108 -4.03 42.03 0.67
N THR A 109 -3.59 42.14 -0.57
CA THR A 109 -3.91 43.22 -1.49
C THR A 109 -4.12 42.67 -2.89
N VAL A 110 -4.86 43.40 -3.72
CA VAL A 110 -5.13 43.06 -5.12
C VAL A 110 -4.50 44.13 -6.01
N LEU A 111 -3.71 43.70 -6.99
CA LEU A 111 -3.08 44.60 -7.95
C LEU A 111 -4.09 45.08 -8.99
N ASP A 112 -3.79 46.19 -9.67
CA ASP A 112 -4.63 46.75 -10.73
C ASP A 112 -4.99 45.73 -11.83
N ASP A 113 -6.14 45.92 -12.48
CA ASP A 113 -6.68 45.02 -13.53
C ASP A 113 -5.70 44.76 -14.69
N ASN A 114 -4.81 45.71 -14.95
CA ASN A 114 -3.81 45.62 -16.01
C ASN A 114 -2.48 45.01 -15.54
N PHE A 115 -2.30 44.80 -14.23
CA PHE A 115 -1.06 44.28 -13.67
C PHE A 115 -1.19 42.79 -13.36
N LYS A 116 -0.61 41.94 -14.21
CA LYS A 116 -0.58 40.48 -14.02
C LYS A 116 0.73 40.08 -13.35
N PRO A 117 0.75 39.65 -12.08
CA PRO A 117 2.00 39.26 -11.42
C PRO A 117 2.59 38.01 -12.08
N LYS A 118 3.92 37.88 -12.04
CA LYS A 118 4.65 36.68 -12.43
C LYS A 118 5.58 36.21 -11.33
N THR A 119 6.29 37.14 -10.72
CA THR A 119 7.25 36.85 -9.65
C THR A 119 7.08 37.86 -8.54
N VAL A 120 7.20 37.40 -7.30
CA VAL A 120 7.25 38.26 -6.12
C VAL A 120 8.55 38.01 -5.37
N ARG A 121 9.16 39.07 -4.85
CA ARG A 121 10.37 39.00 -4.02
C ARG A 121 10.24 39.89 -2.80
N MET A 122 10.75 39.43 -1.67
CA MET A 122 10.80 40.21 -0.45
C MET A 122 12.20 40.75 -0.21
N CYS A 123 12.30 42.06 0.02
CA CYS A 123 13.55 42.71 0.35
C CYS A 123 14.06 42.23 1.72
N LYS A 124 15.27 41.69 1.76
CA LYS A 124 15.88 41.20 3.01
C LYS A 124 16.12 42.32 4.03
N LYS A 125 16.38 43.55 3.56
CA LYS A 125 16.71 44.70 4.41
C LYS A 125 15.47 45.46 4.87
N THR A 126 14.60 45.85 3.94
CA THR A 126 13.48 46.75 4.19
C THR A 126 12.16 46.03 4.45
N ARG A 127 12.07 44.74 4.09
CA ARG A 127 10.84 43.93 4.08
C ARG A 127 9.82 44.32 3.00
N ASP A 128 10.17 45.26 2.13
CA ASP A 128 9.31 45.64 1.01
C ASP A 128 9.08 44.46 0.07
N ILE A 129 7.94 44.49 -0.60
CA ILE A 129 7.54 43.48 -1.56
C ILE A 129 7.70 44.06 -2.95
N PHE A 130 8.52 43.39 -3.76
CA PHE A 130 8.68 43.68 -5.18
C PHE A 130 7.84 42.71 -5.99
N VAL A 131 6.93 43.25 -6.78
CA VAL A 131 6.11 42.46 -7.71
C VAL A 131 6.55 42.73 -9.14
N PHE A 132 6.91 41.66 -9.84
CA PHE A 132 7.33 41.69 -11.24
C PHE A 132 6.19 41.17 -12.12
N PRO A 133 5.73 41.94 -13.10
CA PRO A 133 4.62 41.54 -13.95
C PRO A 133 5.05 40.50 -15.00
N LEU A 134 4.07 39.80 -15.54
CA LEU A 134 4.25 38.83 -16.63
C LEU A 134 4.64 39.52 -17.94
N TYR A 135 4.14 40.74 -18.14
CA TYR A 135 4.38 41.58 -19.30
C TYR A 135 4.59 43.03 -18.85
N GLY A 136 5.45 43.77 -19.56
CA GLY A 136 5.85 45.13 -19.16
C GLY A 136 7.09 45.12 -18.26
N GLY A 137 7.90 46.18 -18.34
CA GLY A 137 9.16 46.32 -17.59
C GLY A 137 9.02 47.06 -16.25
N GLU A 138 7.79 47.27 -15.78
CA GLU A 138 7.48 48.04 -14.58
C GLU A 138 7.63 47.16 -13.32
N ILE A 139 8.06 47.76 -12.20
CA ILE A 139 8.20 47.09 -10.91
C ILE A 139 7.33 47.85 -9.92
N LEU A 140 6.41 47.17 -9.24
CA LEU A 140 5.62 47.75 -8.15
C LEU A 140 6.31 47.49 -6.81
N LEU A 141 6.33 48.54 -5.97
CA LEU A 141 6.80 48.52 -4.59
C LEU A 141 5.59 48.74 -3.67
N GLU A 142 5.38 47.84 -2.71
CA GLU A 142 4.38 48.03 -1.65
C GLU A 142 5.09 48.13 -0.28
N GLU A 143 4.82 49.23 0.44
CA GLU A 143 5.30 49.48 1.81
C GLU A 143 4.26 49.01 2.85
N ILE A 144 4.73 48.55 4.02
CA ILE A 144 3.89 48.15 5.15
C ILE A 144 4.03 49.23 6.25
N GLU A 145 3.05 50.13 6.39
CA GLU A 145 3.05 51.16 7.44
C GLU A 145 2.51 50.66 8.81
N GLU A 146 3.22 50.98 9.90
CA GLU A 146 2.77 50.88 11.30
C GLU A 146 2.23 52.25 11.77
N MET A 147 1.05 52.29 12.43
CA MET A 147 0.39 53.53 12.89
C MET A 147 0.51 53.80 14.41
N THR A 148 0.83 55.04 14.80
CA THR A 148 0.58 55.62 16.15
C THR A 148 0.25 57.13 16.06
N ILE A 149 -0.65 57.63 16.94
CA ILE A 149 -1.18 59.01 17.01
C ILE A 149 -0.68 59.71 18.30
N GLU A 150 -0.27 60.99 18.21
CA GLU A 150 -0.10 61.91 19.35
C GLU A 150 -1.02 63.13 19.21
N ALA A 151 -1.61 63.59 20.31
CA ALA A 151 -2.31 64.88 20.40
C ALA A 151 -1.91 65.61 21.70
N GLY A 152 -1.43 66.85 21.55
CA GLY A 152 -1.04 67.76 22.64
C GLY A 152 -2.04 68.93 22.81
N GLU A 153 -2.20 69.32 24.06
CA GLU A 153 -3.13 70.31 24.62
C GLU A 153 -2.70 71.78 24.44
N LYS A 154 -3.65 72.72 24.59
CA LYS A 154 -3.39 74.11 25.01
C LYS A 154 -4.56 74.66 25.83
N ALA A 155 -4.28 74.97 27.10
CA ALA A 155 -5.20 75.52 28.10
C ALA A 155 -5.21 77.07 28.10
N ILE A 156 -6.37 77.66 28.46
CA ILE A 156 -6.61 78.78 29.41
C ILE A 156 -8.11 79.18 29.31
N GLU A 157 -8.98 78.48 30.04
CA GLU A 157 -10.34 78.92 30.46
C GLU A 157 -10.53 78.54 31.97
N THR A 158 -9.53 78.90 32.77
CA THR A 158 -9.05 78.15 33.97
C THR A 158 -9.77 78.35 35.31
N ALA A 159 -11.04 78.74 35.38
CA ALA A 159 -11.75 78.82 36.68
C ALA A 159 -13.15 78.19 36.67
N GLN A 160 -13.92 78.35 35.59
CA GLN A 160 -15.13 77.57 35.37
C GLN A 160 -14.82 76.17 34.82
N GLU A 161 -13.70 76.02 34.08
CA GLU A 161 -13.17 74.71 33.74
C GLU A 161 -12.73 73.93 34.97
N VAL A 162 -12.06 74.54 35.95
CA VAL A 162 -11.56 73.82 37.13
C VAL A 162 -12.70 73.15 37.91
N LYS A 163 -13.84 73.80 38.07
CA LYS A 163 -15.01 73.20 38.73
C LYS A 163 -15.67 72.10 37.89
N LYS A 164 -15.70 72.25 36.56
CA LYS A 164 -16.09 71.17 35.62
C LYS A 164 -15.07 70.02 35.62
N ILE A 165 -13.80 70.30 35.84
CA ILE A 165 -12.70 69.35 35.91
C ILE A 165 -12.80 68.55 37.21
N GLU A 166 -13.04 69.19 38.35
CA GLU A 166 -13.27 68.50 39.64
C GLU A 166 -14.49 67.58 39.59
N GLU A 167 -15.60 68.02 38.98
CA GLU A 167 -16.79 67.20 38.83
C GLU A 167 -16.58 66.07 37.81
N LYS A 168 -15.81 66.32 36.74
CA LYS A 168 -15.33 65.28 35.81
C LYS A 168 -14.37 64.30 36.48
N GLU A 169 -13.47 64.74 37.35
CA GLU A 169 -12.56 63.90 38.13
C GLU A 169 -13.33 63.03 39.10
N ARG A 170 -14.37 63.56 39.75
CA ARG A 170 -15.25 62.78 40.62
C ARG A 170 -16.04 61.73 39.85
N MET A 171 -16.54 62.07 38.66
CA MET A 171 -17.18 61.07 37.78
C MET A 171 -16.16 60.05 37.24
N ALA A 172 -14.95 60.49 36.91
CA ALA A 172 -13.88 59.64 36.42
C ALA A 172 -13.43 58.66 37.50
N THR A 173 -13.22 59.10 38.73
CA THR A 173 -12.88 58.22 39.86
C THR A 173 -13.99 57.21 40.15
N LYS A 174 -15.26 57.61 40.08
CA LYS A 174 -16.38 56.65 40.19
C LYS A 174 -16.35 55.61 39.06
N LYS A 175 -16.16 56.03 37.81
CA LYS A 175 -16.03 55.12 36.66
C LYS A 175 -14.81 54.21 36.77
N VAL A 176 -13.68 54.73 37.24
CA VAL A 176 -12.46 53.95 37.47
C VAL A 176 -12.71 52.89 38.54
N HIS A 177 -13.44 53.21 39.60
CA HIS A 177 -13.80 52.24 40.62
C HIS A 177 -14.76 51.15 40.09
N GLU A 178 -15.75 51.53 39.27
CA GLU A 178 -16.64 50.57 38.58
C GLU A 178 -15.85 49.65 37.62
N ILE A 179 -14.90 50.20 36.86
CA ILE A 179 -14.01 49.43 35.99
C ILE A 179 -13.10 48.49 36.79
N ALA A 180 -12.56 48.95 37.93
CA ALA A 180 -11.71 48.14 38.79
C ALA A 180 -12.47 46.93 39.35
N ASN A 181 -13.71 47.12 39.80
CA ASN A 181 -14.54 46.03 40.31
C ASN A 181 -14.90 45.04 39.20
N ALA A 182 -15.25 45.52 38.00
CA ALA A 182 -15.52 44.66 36.85
C ALA A 182 -14.28 43.84 36.43
N LEU A 183 -13.09 44.46 36.44
CA LEU A 183 -11.83 43.76 36.19
C LEU A 183 -11.51 42.70 37.25
N GLU A 184 -11.87 42.93 38.51
CA GLU A 184 -11.68 41.97 39.59
C GLU A 184 -12.61 40.77 39.43
N GLU A 185 -13.88 40.99 39.06
CA GLU A 185 -14.83 39.93 38.71
C GLU A 185 -14.36 39.11 37.50
N ASP A 186 -13.93 39.76 36.42
CA ASP A 186 -13.39 39.09 35.23
C ASP A 186 -12.14 38.25 35.56
N ASN A 187 -11.23 38.78 36.39
CA ASN A 187 -10.04 38.04 36.82
C ASN A 187 -10.40 36.81 37.66
N GLN A 188 -11.38 36.92 38.55
CA GLN A 188 -11.84 35.80 39.35
C GLN A 188 -12.49 34.71 38.48
N GLN A 189 -13.25 35.12 37.46
CA GLN A 189 -13.83 34.20 36.48
C GLN A 189 -12.76 33.49 35.65
N LEU A 190 -11.76 34.22 35.15
CA LEU A 190 -10.62 33.65 34.40
C LEU A 190 -9.84 32.62 35.24
N LEU A 191 -9.69 32.87 36.55
CA LEU A 191 -9.03 31.93 37.45
C LEU A 191 -9.79 30.60 37.56
N ASN A 192 -11.12 30.68 37.65
CA ASN A 192 -11.99 29.50 37.71
C ASN A 192 -11.97 28.71 36.40
N ASP A 193 -12.07 29.40 35.26
CA ASP A 193 -12.03 28.78 33.93
C ASP A 193 -10.68 28.10 33.68
N HIS A 194 -9.58 28.71 34.10
CA HIS A 194 -8.25 28.10 34.04
C HIS A 194 -8.14 26.83 34.92
N GLY A 195 -8.80 26.81 36.08
CA GLY A 195 -8.89 25.62 36.94
C GLY A 195 -9.57 24.45 36.23
N LEU A 196 -10.74 24.69 35.63
CA LEU A 196 -11.48 23.67 34.87
C LEU A 196 -10.69 23.14 33.67
N LEU A 197 -10.05 24.05 32.90
CA LEU A 197 -9.22 23.65 31.76
C LEU A 197 -8.03 22.77 32.17
N LYS A 198 -7.46 23.03 33.36
CA LYS A 198 -6.37 22.22 33.88
C LYS A 198 -6.83 20.79 34.22
N GLU A 199 -7.98 20.65 34.86
CA GLU A 199 -8.56 19.32 35.17
C GLU A 199 -8.89 18.55 33.89
N ASP A 200 -9.50 19.20 32.90
CA ASP A 200 -9.79 18.59 31.60
C ASP A 200 -8.52 18.16 30.86
N HIS A 201 -7.45 18.96 30.97
CA HIS A 201 -6.15 18.62 30.39
C HIS A 201 -5.53 17.40 31.07
N GLU A 202 -5.53 17.35 32.40
CA GLU A 202 -5.02 16.21 33.16
C GLU A 202 -5.82 14.93 32.83
N HIS A 203 -7.14 15.02 32.79
CA HIS A 203 -8.00 13.89 32.40
C HIS A 203 -7.70 13.40 30.98
N SER A 204 -7.51 14.33 30.03
CA SER A 204 -7.17 14.00 28.64
C SER A 204 -5.80 13.34 28.52
N GLN A 205 -4.81 13.79 29.30
CA GLN A 205 -3.49 13.17 29.36
C GLN A 205 -3.55 11.73 29.87
N THR A 206 -4.28 11.48 30.97
CA THR A 206 -4.45 10.13 31.50
C THR A 206 -5.10 9.21 30.47
N LYS A 207 -6.18 9.68 29.82
CA LYS A 207 -6.86 8.90 28.78
C LYS A 207 -5.96 8.61 27.58
N CYS A 208 -5.09 9.53 27.19
CA CYS A 208 -4.12 9.31 26.12
C CYS A 208 -3.12 8.21 26.50
N SER A 209 -2.60 8.25 27.74
CA SER A 209 -1.69 7.23 28.27
C SER A 209 -2.33 5.83 28.31
N ASP A 210 -3.59 5.73 28.70
CA ASP A 210 -4.33 4.46 28.72
C ASP A 210 -4.52 3.90 27.30
N LEU A 211 -4.82 4.76 26.33
CA LEU A 211 -4.95 4.37 24.93
C LEU A 211 -3.62 3.91 24.33
N ASP A 212 -2.51 4.57 24.66
CA ASP A 212 -1.17 4.15 24.22
C ASP A 212 -0.80 2.78 24.81
N THR A 213 -1.14 2.54 26.07
CA THR A 213 -0.93 1.22 26.71
C THR A 213 -1.74 0.13 26.00
N LYS A 214 -3.02 0.41 25.72
CA LYS A 214 -3.90 -0.53 25.01
C LYS A 214 -3.44 -0.78 23.57
N ARG A 215 -2.92 0.24 22.89
CA ARG A 215 -2.33 0.11 21.55
C ARG A 215 -1.12 -0.82 21.58
N LEU A 216 -0.23 -0.66 22.56
CA LEU A 216 0.95 -1.52 22.71
C LEU A 216 0.55 -2.99 22.96
N GLU A 217 -0.47 -3.24 23.80
CA GLU A 217 -0.99 -4.60 24.02
C GLU A 217 -1.53 -5.23 22.73
N LEU A 218 -2.28 -4.48 21.93
CA LEU A 218 -2.79 -4.94 20.63
C LEU A 218 -1.66 -5.23 19.64
N ASP A 219 -0.61 -4.40 19.62
CA ASP A 219 0.56 -4.63 18.77
C ASP A 219 1.30 -5.93 19.14
N ILE A 220 1.43 -6.21 20.45
CA ILE A 220 2.02 -7.46 20.95
C ILE A 220 1.15 -8.68 20.59
N GLN A 221 -0.18 -8.57 20.72
CA GLN A 221 -1.11 -9.63 20.35
C GLN A 221 -1.05 -9.91 18.85
N ASN A 222 -1.08 -8.87 18.01
CA ASN A 222 -0.97 -8.98 16.56
C ASN A 222 0.36 -9.63 16.13
N ALA A 223 1.47 -9.25 16.76
CA ALA A 223 2.78 -9.85 16.50
C ALA A 223 2.81 -11.34 16.89
N THR A 224 2.10 -11.73 17.95
CA THR A 224 2.02 -13.12 18.41
C THR A 224 1.18 -13.97 17.47
N LEU A 225 -0.03 -13.50 17.11
CA LEU A 225 -0.89 -14.17 16.14
C LEU A 225 -0.22 -14.32 14.76
N SER A 226 0.53 -13.31 14.33
CA SER A 226 1.28 -13.37 13.07
C SER A 226 2.36 -14.46 13.10
N ARG A 227 3.05 -14.63 14.23
CA ARG A 227 4.05 -15.70 14.41
C ARG A 227 3.40 -17.09 14.42
N GLU A 228 2.28 -17.25 15.12
CA GLU A 228 1.54 -18.52 15.16
C GLU A 228 1.02 -18.91 13.78
N LEU A 229 0.49 -17.95 13.02
CA LEU A 229 0.02 -18.16 11.66
C LEU A 229 1.15 -18.63 10.73
N GLU A 230 2.33 -18.00 10.80
CA GLU A 230 3.49 -18.42 10.00
C GLU A 230 4.01 -19.80 10.41
N GLN A 231 3.99 -20.14 11.70
CA GLN A 231 4.35 -21.48 12.15
C GLN A 231 3.37 -22.54 11.65
N ALA A 232 2.06 -22.24 11.67
CA ALA A 232 1.03 -23.15 11.16
C ALA A 232 1.17 -23.36 9.65
N LYS A 233 1.41 -22.29 8.87
CA LYS A 233 1.68 -22.39 7.42
C LYS A 233 2.87 -23.30 7.12
N ARG A 234 3.98 -23.15 7.85
CA ARG A 234 5.17 -24.00 7.68
C ARG A 234 4.89 -25.47 7.97
N LYS A 235 4.11 -25.78 9.02
CA LYS A 235 3.71 -27.16 9.34
C LYS A 235 2.89 -27.77 8.21
N LEU A 236 1.87 -27.05 7.73
CA LEU A 236 1.03 -27.51 6.61
C LEU A 236 1.84 -27.71 5.33
N GLN A 237 2.79 -26.81 5.03
CA GLN A 237 3.65 -26.96 3.86
C GLN A 237 4.50 -28.25 3.95
N ASN A 238 5.10 -28.52 5.11
CA ASN A 238 5.87 -29.75 5.32
C ASN A 238 5.00 -31.01 5.17
N GLU A 239 3.74 -30.97 5.60
CA GLU A 239 2.79 -32.07 5.40
C GLU A 239 2.45 -32.28 3.92
N ILE A 240 2.23 -31.19 3.17
CA ILE A 240 1.98 -31.23 1.72
C ILE A 240 3.20 -31.84 0.99
N ASP A 241 4.41 -31.41 1.33
CA ASP A 241 5.64 -31.92 0.71
C ASP A 241 5.83 -33.41 1.04
N GLY A 242 5.52 -33.81 2.28
CA GLY A 242 5.53 -35.21 2.70
C GLY A 242 4.52 -36.08 1.96
N LEU A 243 3.28 -35.59 1.78
CA LEU A 243 2.24 -36.27 1.01
C LEU A 243 2.60 -36.37 -0.47
N THR A 244 3.15 -35.30 -1.06
CA THR A 244 3.61 -35.27 -2.45
C THR A 244 4.70 -36.32 -2.68
N THR A 245 5.65 -36.43 -1.76
CA THR A 245 6.71 -37.45 -1.82
C THR A 245 6.12 -38.87 -1.77
N ARG A 246 5.18 -39.14 -0.85
CA ARG A 246 4.51 -40.45 -0.75
C ARG A 246 3.71 -40.79 -2.01
N TYR A 247 3.00 -39.81 -2.57
CA TYR A 247 2.25 -39.97 -3.81
C TYR A 247 3.16 -40.36 -4.96
N ASN A 248 4.28 -39.65 -5.15
CA ASN A 248 5.25 -39.95 -6.21
C ASN A 248 5.86 -41.36 -6.06
N THR A 249 6.18 -41.77 -4.83
CA THR A 249 6.66 -43.14 -4.57
C THR A 249 5.61 -44.17 -4.95
N LEU A 250 4.35 -43.97 -4.57
CA LEU A 250 3.26 -44.88 -4.88
C LEU A 250 2.98 -44.96 -6.39
N ASP A 251 2.98 -43.83 -7.10
CA ASP A 251 2.81 -43.76 -8.55
C ASP A 251 3.92 -44.54 -9.28
N ASN A 252 5.17 -44.39 -8.84
CA ASN A 252 6.29 -45.14 -9.41
C ASN A 252 6.17 -46.65 -9.15
N SER A 253 5.82 -47.06 -7.93
CA SER A 253 5.60 -48.49 -7.61
C SER A 253 4.43 -49.09 -8.38
N LEU A 254 3.36 -48.31 -8.61
CA LEU A 254 2.23 -48.75 -9.42
C LEU A 254 2.63 -48.92 -10.88
N LYS A 255 3.35 -47.96 -11.46
CA LYS A 255 3.87 -48.04 -12.84
C LYS A 255 4.77 -49.26 -13.02
N GLN A 256 5.65 -49.55 -12.05
CA GLN A 256 6.50 -50.73 -12.08
C GLN A 256 5.66 -52.02 -12.06
N THR A 257 4.75 -52.16 -11.09
CA THR A 257 3.86 -53.34 -10.96
C THR A 257 3.03 -53.56 -12.24
N VAL A 258 2.51 -52.49 -12.85
CA VAL A 258 1.76 -52.57 -14.11
C VAL A 258 2.66 -53.04 -15.25
N GLY A 259 3.89 -52.53 -15.35
CA GLY A 259 4.87 -52.99 -16.34
C GLY A 259 5.25 -54.46 -16.20
N GLU A 260 5.48 -54.92 -14.97
CA GLU A 260 5.73 -56.34 -14.66
C GLU A 260 4.54 -57.22 -15.05
N LYS A 261 3.32 -56.80 -14.72
CA LYS A 261 2.09 -57.53 -15.09
C LYS A 261 1.93 -57.65 -16.60
N VAL A 262 2.21 -56.59 -17.37
CA VAL A 262 2.15 -56.61 -18.84
C VAL A 262 3.15 -57.61 -19.40
N THR A 263 4.38 -57.62 -18.87
CA THR A 263 5.43 -58.55 -19.30
C THR A 263 5.03 -60.00 -19.03
N LEU A 264 4.59 -60.29 -17.79
CA LEU A 264 4.10 -61.63 -17.41
C LEU A 264 2.91 -62.09 -18.26
N SER A 265 1.98 -61.19 -18.57
CA SER A 265 0.81 -61.51 -19.42
C SER A 265 1.23 -61.88 -20.84
N ARG A 266 2.21 -61.14 -21.40
CA ARG A 266 2.75 -61.43 -22.74
C ARG A 266 3.49 -62.76 -22.76
N ASP A 267 4.31 -63.04 -21.75
CA ASP A 267 5.09 -64.27 -21.65
C ASP A 267 4.17 -65.50 -21.47
N LEU A 268 3.08 -65.36 -20.69
CA LEU A 268 2.06 -66.41 -20.55
C LEU A 268 1.33 -66.69 -21.88
N GLU A 269 0.94 -65.65 -22.63
CA GLU A 269 0.33 -65.82 -23.96
C GLU A 269 1.31 -66.41 -24.99
N GLN A 270 2.61 -66.16 -24.84
CA GLN A 270 3.63 -66.83 -25.64
C GLN A 270 3.71 -68.33 -25.28
N GLN A 271 3.84 -68.67 -24.00
CA GLN A 271 3.87 -70.07 -23.56
C GLN A 271 2.62 -70.85 -23.98
N LYS A 272 1.43 -70.22 -23.91
CA LYS A 272 0.18 -70.81 -24.37
C LYS A 272 0.19 -71.13 -25.86
N ARG A 273 0.77 -70.26 -26.69
CA ARG A 273 0.93 -70.50 -28.14
C ARG A 273 1.90 -71.65 -28.41
N GLU A 274 3.06 -71.64 -27.76
CA GLU A 274 4.07 -72.70 -27.89
C GLU A 274 3.49 -74.07 -27.50
N LEU A 275 2.75 -74.15 -26.40
CA LEU A 275 2.09 -75.38 -25.96
C LEU A 275 0.99 -75.83 -26.93
N SER A 276 0.21 -74.90 -27.48
CA SER A 276 -0.82 -75.20 -28.48
C SER A 276 -0.22 -75.79 -29.76
N ASP A 277 0.91 -75.26 -30.22
CA ASP A 277 1.65 -75.77 -31.38
C ASP A 277 2.19 -77.18 -31.11
N GLU A 278 2.72 -77.43 -29.90
CA GLU A 278 3.20 -78.75 -29.48
C GLU A 278 2.07 -79.79 -29.42
N VAL A 279 0.92 -79.43 -28.84
CA VAL A 279 -0.27 -80.30 -28.80
C VAL A 279 -0.75 -80.63 -30.22
N THR A 280 -0.76 -79.65 -31.12
CA THR A 280 -1.15 -79.85 -32.53
C THR A 280 -0.18 -80.80 -33.24
N SER A 281 1.12 -80.64 -33.00
CA SER A 281 2.17 -81.53 -33.53
C SER A 281 2.03 -82.96 -33.01
N LEU A 282 1.81 -83.15 -31.70
CA LEU A 282 1.59 -84.46 -31.10
C LEU A 282 0.31 -85.12 -31.61
N THR A 283 -0.79 -84.36 -31.74
CA THR A 283 -2.06 -84.85 -32.30
C THR A 283 -1.88 -85.36 -33.73
N THR A 284 -1.08 -84.64 -34.54
CA THR A 284 -0.74 -85.04 -35.91
C THR A 284 0.09 -86.33 -35.92
N LYS A 285 1.12 -86.43 -35.06
CA LYS A 285 1.95 -87.65 -34.93
C LYS A 285 1.13 -88.85 -34.48
N TYR A 286 0.24 -88.68 -33.49
CA TYR A 286 -0.63 -89.73 -32.99
C TYR A 286 -1.58 -90.22 -34.10
N SER A 287 -2.21 -89.31 -34.84
CA SER A 287 -3.08 -89.65 -35.97
C SER A 287 -2.32 -90.42 -37.07
N ALA A 288 -1.06 -90.08 -37.32
CA ALA A 288 -0.21 -90.80 -38.27
C ALA A 288 0.16 -92.21 -37.76
N LEU A 289 0.43 -92.35 -36.45
CA LEU A 289 0.73 -93.64 -35.82
C LEU A 289 -0.51 -94.56 -35.83
N ASP A 290 -1.69 -94.02 -35.53
CA ASP A 290 -2.95 -94.76 -35.58
C ASP A 290 -3.23 -95.31 -36.99
N LYS A 291 -3.02 -94.49 -38.03
CA LYS A 291 -3.11 -94.96 -39.43
C LYS A 291 -2.13 -96.11 -39.72
N LYS A 292 -0.89 -96.03 -39.22
CA LYS A 292 0.10 -97.11 -39.37
C LYS A 292 -0.32 -98.37 -38.63
N LEU A 293 -0.88 -98.23 -37.43
CA LEU A 293 -1.39 -99.36 -36.65
C LEU A 293 -2.53 -100.07 -37.41
N GLN A 294 -3.52 -99.31 -37.88
CA GLN A 294 -4.61 -99.84 -38.72
C GLN A 294 -4.08 -100.53 -39.98
N GLN A 295 -3.02 -100.01 -40.59
CA GLN A 295 -2.37 -100.66 -41.74
C GLN A 295 -1.74 -102.00 -41.36
N VAL A 296 -0.97 -102.06 -40.27
CA VAL A 296 -0.36 -103.29 -39.77
C VAL A 296 -1.42 -104.33 -39.40
N GLU A 297 -2.53 -103.92 -38.81
CA GLU A 297 -3.66 -104.82 -38.51
C GLU A 297 -4.28 -105.41 -39.78
N ARG A 298 -4.43 -104.61 -40.84
CA ARG A 298 -4.89 -105.10 -42.15
C ARG A 298 -3.90 -106.07 -42.79
N GLU A 299 -2.60 -105.75 -42.76
CA GLU A 299 -1.54 -106.63 -43.28
C GLU A 299 -1.49 -107.96 -42.51
N LYS A 300 -1.60 -107.91 -41.18
CA LYS A 300 -1.68 -109.11 -40.33
C LYS A 300 -2.92 -109.95 -40.65
N ALA A 301 -4.08 -109.32 -40.84
CA ALA A 301 -5.30 -110.03 -41.22
C ALA A 301 -5.17 -110.67 -42.62
N ALA A 302 -4.52 -109.99 -43.57
CA ALA A 302 -4.25 -110.53 -44.90
C ALA A 302 -3.31 -111.75 -44.86
N LEU A 303 -2.20 -111.65 -44.13
CA LEU A 303 -1.26 -112.77 -43.93
C LEU A 303 -1.92 -113.95 -43.22
N SER A 304 -2.82 -113.69 -42.25
CA SER A 304 -3.57 -114.76 -41.59
C SER A 304 -4.48 -115.51 -42.58
N ARG A 305 -5.19 -114.79 -43.45
CA ARG A 305 -6.02 -115.39 -44.51
C ARG A 305 -5.19 -116.18 -45.51
N GLU A 306 -4.05 -115.64 -45.93
CA GLU A 306 -3.12 -116.32 -46.83
C GLU A 306 -2.58 -117.61 -46.20
N GLY A 307 -2.20 -117.57 -44.92
CA GLY A 307 -1.76 -118.75 -44.17
C GLY A 307 -2.87 -119.77 -43.90
N GLU A 308 -4.14 -119.36 -43.78
CA GLU A 308 -5.29 -120.26 -43.74
C GLU A 308 -5.55 -120.90 -45.10
N GLN A 309 -5.49 -120.12 -46.18
CA GLN A 309 -5.65 -120.61 -47.55
C GLN A 309 -4.57 -121.65 -47.91
N GLN A 310 -3.30 -121.36 -47.60
CA GLN A 310 -2.20 -122.32 -47.79
C GLN A 310 -2.40 -123.61 -46.97
N ARG A 311 -2.92 -123.52 -45.74
CA ARG A 311 -3.25 -124.70 -44.94
C ARG A 311 -4.38 -125.52 -45.55
N GLN A 312 -5.41 -124.86 -46.08
CA GLN A 312 -6.51 -125.53 -46.79
C GLN A 312 -6.01 -126.22 -48.06
N GLU A 313 -5.20 -125.54 -48.88
CA GLU A 313 -4.57 -126.12 -50.08
C GLU A 313 -3.71 -127.34 -49.73
N LEU A 314 -2.92 -127.28 -48.64
CA LEU A 314 -2.16 -128.43 -48.15
C LEU A 314 -3.06 -129.57 -47.67
N GLN A 315 -4.15 -129.27 -46.97
CA GLN A 315 -5.10 -130.27 -46.48
C GLN A 315 -5.81 -130.97 -47.66
N ASP A 316 -6.26 -130.20 -48.66
CA ASP A 316 -6.88 -130.73 -49.88
C ASP A 316 -5.91 -131.63 -50.66
N ASN A 317 -4.63 -131.23 -50.75
CA ASN A 317 -3.58 -132.07 -51.33
C ASN A 317 -3.38 -133.38 -50.55
N ILE A 318 -3.37 -133.33 -49.20
CA ILE A 318 -3.23 -134.52 -48.35
C ILE A 318 -4.43 -135.47 -48.51
N ASP A 319 -5.65 -134.94 -48.53
CA ASP A 319 -6.85 -135.77 -48.67
C ASP A 319 -6.97 -136.35 -50.08
N GLY A 320 -6.48 -135.64 -51.11
CA GLY A 320 -6.30 -136.20 -52.45
C GLY A 320 -5.37 -137.42 -52.50
N PHE A 321 -4.35 -137.49 -51.64
CA PHE A 321 -3.45 -138.65 -51.54
C PHE A 321 -4.07 -139.87 -50.82
N LYS A 322 -5.19 -139.73 -50.10
CA LYS A 322 -5.84 -140.85 -49.38
C LYS A 322 -6.84 -141.66 -50.21
N VAL A 323 -7.08 -141.29 -51.47
CA VAL A 323 -8.09 -141.92 -52.35
C VAL A 323 -7.48 -142.92 -53.36
N HIS A 324 -6.23 -143.35 -53.15
CA HIS A 324 -5.56 -144.41 -53.93
C HIS A 324 -4.96 -145.48 -53.01
#